data_AF-A0A9P6BV47-F1
#
_entry.id   AF-A0A9P6BV47-F1
#
_cell.length_a   1.000
_cell.length_b   1.000
_cell.length_c   1.000
_cell.angle_alpha   90.00
_cell.angle_beta   90.00
_cell.angle_gamma   90.00
#
_symmetry.space_group_name_H-M   'P 1'
#
loop_
_entity.id
_entity.type
_entity.pdbx_description
1 polymer ?
#
loop_
_entity_poly.entity_id
_entity_poly.type
_entity_poly.pdbx_seq_one_letter_code
_entity_poly.pdbx_strand_id
1 'polypeptide(L)'
;MKVPEYKQIITCRLADDPWILKRNHHTQFQELIIEPFHILMTQHPHTVPQPLLIILDGLDECEDKQAQCNRPEWHLESMILDPDYHVVCEREELKIDDGEAQEDVRWLLEAEFDKIQKRYRAQLPDGWLPEEYVDWIVSAVGGHLGFASFALRFIGDKGYSDPDGQLRVCMRFLHGGSVLGGMNPLHTLNLLYHQILLDIPADDLSTTMRILGFLIHVVLSSSASGIAEFFDLDLGEFYHLLEQLHSVLHVPLADEFIT
;
A
#
# COMPACT_ATOMS: atom_id res chain seq x y z
N MET A 1 -10.09 10.58 -20.32
CA MET A 1 -11.51 10.77 -20.71
C MET A 1 -12.21 11.73 -19.75
N LYS A 2 -12.94 12.78 -20.20
CA LYS A 2 -13.81 13.57 -19.31
C LYS A 2 -15.26 13.15 -19.55
N VAL A 3 -15.88 12.49 -18.57
CA VAL A 3 -17.28 12.03 -18.62
C VAL A 3 -18.12 12.83 -17.61
N PRO A 4 -18.77 13.93 -18.01
CA PRO A 4 -19.60 14.75 -17.12
C PRO A 4 -20.71 13.95 -16.43
N GLU A 5 -21.28 12.97 -17.11
CA GLU A 5 -22.34 12.10 -16.63
C GLU A 5 -21.85 11.21 -15.49
N TYR A 6 -20.59 10.72 -15.56
CA TYR A 6 -19.95 9.99 -14.48
C TYR A 6 -19.85 10.85 -13.23
N LYS A 7 -19.37 12.09 -13.39
CA LYS A 7 -19.26 13.06 -12.30
C LYS A 7 -20.62 13.31 -11.65
N GLN A 8 -21.68 13.40 -12.45
CA GLN A 8 -23.04 13.62 -11.95
C GLN A 8 -23.53 12.42 -11.12
N ILE A 9 -23.32 11.19 -11.60
CA ILE A 9 -23.68 9.96 -10.86
C ILE A 9 -22.93 9.91 -9.51
N ILE A 10 -21.62 10.16 -9.51
CA ILE A 10 -20.81 10.18 -8.29
C ILE A 10 -21.27 11.28 -7.33
N THR A 11 -21.55 12.48 -7.84
CA THR A 11 -22.01 13.60 -7.01
C THR A 11 -23.35 13.28 -6.34
N CYS A 12 -24.29 12.67 -7.07
CA CYS A 12 -25.56 12.21 -6.48
C CYS A 12 -25.33 11.12 -5.44
N ARG A 13 -24.50 10.11 -5.74
CA ARG A 13 -24.17 9.03 -4.80
C ARG A 13 -23.54 9.55 -3.50
N LEU A 14 -22.58 10.46 -3.59
CA LEU A 14 -21.95 11.09 -2.43
C LEU A 14 -22.91 11.99 -1.64
N ALA A 15 -23.89 12.60 -2.31
CA ALA A 15 -24.93 13.38 -1.64
C ALA A 15 -25.94 12.50 -0.90
N ASP A 16 -26.29 11.35 -1.48
CA ASP A 16 -27.23 10.38 -0.90
C ASP A 16 -26.61 9.59 0.26
N ASP A 17 -25.35 9.17 0.13
CA ASP A 17 -24.58 8.54 1.20
C ASP A 17 -23.18 9.17 1.39
N PRO A 18 -23.08 10.18 2.25
CA PRO A 18 -21.80 10.81 2.59
C PRO A 18 -20.79 9.89 3.31
N TRP A 19 -21.24 8.73 3.82
CA TRP A 19 -20.39 7.79 4.56
C TRP A 19 -19.73 6.72 3.68
N ILE A 20 -20.04 6.70 2.39
CA ILE A 20 -19.48 5.75 1.41
C ILE A 20 -17.95 5.67 1.47
N LEU A 21 -17.27 6.82 1.60
CA LEU A 21 -15.80 6.92 1.70
C LEU A 21 -15.21 6.34 2.99
N LYS A 22 -16.05 6.01 3.98
CA LYS A 22 -15.64 5.36 5.23
C LYS A 22 -16.01 3.88 5.29
N ARG A 23 -16.65 3.34 4.25
CA ARG A 23 -16.95 1.91 4.14
C ARG A 23 -15.71 1.13 3.72
N ASN A 24 -15.77 -0.20 3.74
CA ASN A 24 -14.66 -1.04 3.28
C ASN A 24 -14.37 -0.81 1.78
N HIS A 25 -13.14 -1.13 1.35
CA HIS A 25 -12.67 -0.85 -0.01
C HIS A 25 -13.49 -1.55 -1.09
N HIS A 26 -14.00 -2.76 -0.83
CA HIS A 26 -14.87 -3.45 -1.78
C HIS A 26 -16.16 -2.67 -2.02
N THR A 27 -16.80 -2.15 -0.97
CA THR A 27 -18.02 -1.35 -1.09
C THR A 27 -17.73 -0.04 -1.82
N GLN A 28 -16.62 0.62 -1.51
CA GLN A 28 -16.21 1.82 -2.24
C GLN A 28 -15.98 1.53 -3.73
N PHE A 29 -15.27 0.45 -4.06
CA PHE A 29 -14.99 0.06 -5.45
C PHE A 29 -16.27 -0.28 -6.22
N GLN A 30 -17.20 -1.00 -5.59
CA GLN A 30 -18.51 -1.28 -6.17
C GLN A 30 -19.31 0.00 -6.42
N GLU A 31 -19.53 0.82 -5.40
CA GLU A 31 -20.46 1.94 -5.46
C GLU A 31 -19.87 3.18 -6.16
N LEU A 32 -18.55 3.33 -6.23
CA LEU A 32 -17.87 4.48 -6.84
C LEU A 32 -17.23 4.19 -8.19
N ILE A 33 -17.10 2.93 -8.61
CA ILE A 33 -16.50 2.56 -9.90
C ILE A 33 -17.42 1.63 -10.68
N ILE A 34 -17.69 0.42 -10.17
CA ILE A 34 -18.44 -0.60 -10.92
C ILE A 34 -19.87 -0.14 -11.23
N GLU A 35 -20.65 0.23 -10.22
CA GLU A 35 -22.05 0.64 -10.40
C GLU A 35 -22.18 1.91 -11.25
N PRO A 36 -21.40 2.98 -11.05
CA PRO A 36 -21.47 4.17 -11.89
C PRO A 36 -21.20 3.88 -13.37
N PHE A 37 -20.20 3.04 -13.69
CA PHE A 37 -19.96 2.63 -15.08
C PHE A 37 -21.10 1.77 -15.63
N HIS A 38 -21.67 0.88 -14.82
CA HIS A 38 -22.85 0.10 -15.24
C HIS A 38 -24.06 1.00 -15.56
N ILE A 39 -24.31 2.02 -14.73
CA ILE A 39 -25.37 3.01 -14.96
C ILE A 39 -25.09 3.80 -16.24
N LEU A 40 -23.86 4.24 -16.47
CA LEU A 40 -23.49 4.94 -17.71
C LEU A 40 -23.66 4.08 -18.94
N MET A 41 -23.25 2.82 -18.88
CA MET A 41 -23.36 1.90 -20.01
C MET A 41 -24.81 1.60 -20.38
N THR A 42 -25.70 1.59 -19.38
CA THR A 42 -27.13 1.32 -19.60
C THR A 42 -27.91 2.57 -20.01
N GLN A 43 -27.62 3.73 -19.43
CA GLN A 43 -28.36 4.98 -19.68
C GLN A 43 -27.77 5.83 -20.81
N HIS A 44 -26.47 5.71 -21.06
CA HIS A 44 -25.70 6.51 -22.01
C HIS A 44 -24.71 5.65 -22.81
N PRO A 45 -25.19 4.71 -23.64
CA PRO A 45 -24.33 3.73 -24.34
C PRO A 45 -23.34 4.34 -25.33
N HIS A 46 -23.51 5.60 -25.73
CA HIS A 46 -22.57 6.31 -26.60
C HIS A 46 -21.46 7.06 -25.84
N THR A 47 -21.56 7.14 -24.51
CA THR A 47 -20.64 7.95 -23.69
C THR A 47 -19.40 7.15 -23.26
N VAL A 48 -19.51 5.82 -23.20
CA VAL A 48 -18.42 4.93 -22.79
C VAL A 48 -18.28 3.81 -23.83
N PRO A 49 -17.06 3.48 -24.30
CA PRO A 49 -16.84 2.36 -25.22
C PRO A 49 -17.32 1.03 -24.61
N GLN A 50 -17.92 0.17 -25.44
CA GLN A 50 -18.30 -1.19 -25.04
C GLN A 50 -17.56 -2.22 -25.92
N PRO A 51 -16.94 -3.26 -25.32
CA PRO A 51 -16.80 -3.52 -23.88
C PRO A 51 -15.80 -2.56 -23.19
N LEU A 52 -16.03 -2.22 -21.91
CA LEU A 52 -15.09 -1.45 -21.08
C LEU A 52 -14.25 -2.40 -20.25
N LEU A 53 -12.93 -2.24 -20.38
CA LEU A 53 -11.95 -2.90 -19.54
C LEU A 53 -11.16 -1.83 -18.79
N ILE A 54 -11.11 -1.94 -17.47
CA ILE A 54 -10.28 -1.09 -16.61
C ILE A 54 -9.18 -1.97 -16.03
N ILE A 55 -7.93 -1.69 -16.37
CA ILE A 55 -6.76 -2.33 -15.78
C ILE A 55 -6.17 -1.35 -14.77
N LEU A 56 -6.11 -1.78 -13.51
CA LEU A 56 -5.37 -1.09 -12.46
C LEU A 56 -4.03 -1.79 -12.35
N ASP A 57 -2.99 -1.14 -12.85
CA ASP A 57 -1.63 -1.65 -12.76
C ASP A 57 -0.82 -0.76 -11.80
N GLY A 58 -0.14 -1.41 -10.85
CA GLY A 58 0.72 -0.75 -9.86
C GLY A 58 2.20 -0.75 -10.26
N LEU A 59 2.55 -1.28 -11.44
CA LEU A 59 3.92 -1.38 -11.89
C LEU A 59 4.27 -0.23 -12.84
N ASP A 60 5.33 0.49 -12.48
CA ASP A 60 6.07 1.43 -13.34
C ASP A 60 6.80 0.74 -14.51
N GLU A 61 6.70 -0.59 -14.61
CA GLU A 61 7.44 -1.42 -15.57
C GLU A 61 6.93 -1.35 -17.02
N CYS A 62 5.84 -0.62 -17.31
CA CYS A 62 5.36 -0.42 -18.68
C CYS A 62 5.71 0.97 -19.22
N GLU A 63 6.79 1.02 -20.00
CA GLU A 63 7.34 2.26 -20.56
C GLU A 63 6.35 3.02 -21.48
N ASP A 64 5.45 2.33 -22.20
CA ASP A 64 4.55 2.97 -23.16
C ASP A 64 3.12 2.39 -23.20
N LYS A 65 2.21 3.12 -23.88
CA LYS A 65 0.80 2.72 -24.06
C LYS A 65 0.68 1.40 -24.83
N GLN A 66 1.57 1.14 -25.79
CA GLN A 66 1.47 -0.01 -26.67
C GLN A 66 1.81 -1.32 -25.94
N ALA A 67 2.77 -1.30 -25.03
CA ALA A 67 3.11 -2.42 -24.16
C ALA A 67 1.93 -2.81 -23.26
N GLN A 68 1.20 -1.83 -22.71
CA GLN A 68 0.01 -2.09 -21.89
C GLN A 68 -1.14 -2.71 -22.71
N CYS A 69 -1.38 -2.23 -23.93
CA CYS A 69 -2.45 -2.77 -24.78
C CYS A 69 -2.04 -4.08 -25.51
N ASN A 70 -0.78 -4.51 -25.44
CA ASN A 70 -0.27 -5.78 -26.04
C ASN A 70 0.13 -6.80 -24.97
N ARG A 71 -0.56 -6.75 -23.83
CA ARG A 71 -0.29 -7.57 -22.66
C ARG A 71 -0.56 -9.06 -22.95
N PRO A 72 0.39 -9.97 -22.67
CA PRO A 72 0.31 -11.39 -23.07
C PRO A 72 -0.65 -12.22 -22.19
N GLU A 73 -1.33 -11.60 -21.23
CA GLU A 73 -2.41 -12.23 -20.48
C GLU A 73 -3.46 -12.72 -21.48
N TRP A 74 -3.52 -14.04 -21.70
CA TRP A 74 -4.29 -14.70 -22.77
C TRP A 74 -5.77 -14.27 -22.86
N HIS A 75 -6.37 -13.86 -21.75
CA HIS A 75 -7.72 -13.32 -21.71
C HIS A 75 -7.82 -11.97 -22.43
N LEU A 76 -6.81 -11.11 -22.32
CA LEU A 76 -6.72 -9.83 -23.00
C LEU A 76 -6.44 -10.01 -24.50
N GLU A 77 -5.53 -10.91 -24.86
CA GLU A 77 -5.21 -11.22 -26.27
C GLU A 77 -6.47 -11.60 -27.06
N SER A 78 -7.36 -12.39 -26.47
CA SER A 78 -8.61 -12.80 -27.13
C SER A 78 -9.56 -11.65 -27.46
N MET A 79 -9.55 -10.57 -26.66
CA MET A 79 -10.39 -9.39 -26.87
C MET A 79 -9.72 -8.37 -27.78
N ILE A 80 -8.38 -8.28 -27.73
CA ILE A 80 -7.58 -7.31 -28.51
C ILE A 80 -7.40 -7.76 -29.97
N LEU A 81 -7.33 -9.07 -30.23
CA LEU A 81 -7.12 -9.62 -31.57
C LEU A 81 -8.41 -9.79 -32.39
N ASP A 82 -9.58 -9.52 -31.79
CA ASP A 82 -10.87 -9.64 -32.47
C ASP A 82 -11.08 -8.45 -33.43
N PRO A 83 -11.15 -8.67 -34.76
CA PRO A 83 -11.25 -7.61 -35.76
C PRO A 83 -12.59 -6.85 -35.71
N ASP A 84 -13.61 -7.37 -35.03
CA ASP A 84 -14.89 -6.68 -34.87
C ASP A 84 -14.86 -5.64 -33.72
N TYR A 85 -13.80 -5.62 -32.89
CA TYR A 85 -13.65 -4.69 -31.77
C TYR A 85 -12.54 -3.66 -32.00
N HIS A 86 -12.92 -2.39 -32.10
CA HIS A 86 -11.98 -1.28 -32.03
C HIS A 86 -11.63 -0.97 -30.56
N VAL A 87 -10.50 -1.50 -30.09
CA VAL A 87 -10.00 -1.20 -28.73
C VAL A 87 -9.49 0.25 -28.67
N VAL A 88 -10.19 1.09 -27.92
CA VAL A 88 -9.73 2.43 -27.56
C VAL A 88 -9.03 2.35 -26.21
N CYS A 89 -7.70 2.43 -26.23
CA CYS A 89 -6.85 2.32 -25.06
C CYS A 89 -6.51 3.74 -24.55
N GLU A 90 -7.11 4.16 -23.43
CA GLU A 90 -6.73 5.39 -22.74
C GLU A 90 -5.86 5.05 -21.52
N ARG A 91 -4.63 5.60 -21.50
CA ARG A 91 -3.74 5.57 -20.34
C ARG A 91 -3.86 6.89 -19.60
N GLU A 92 -4.23 6.79 -18.33
CA GLU A 92 -4.05 7.84 -17.34
C GLU A 92 -2.99 7.37 -16.36
N GLU A 93 -1.96 8.19 -16.17
CA GLU A 93 -0.87 7.91 -15.24
C GLU A 93 -1.11 8.69 -13.96
N LEU A 94 -1.29 7.97 -12.85
CA LEU A 94 -1.32 8.56 -11.53
C LEU A 94 0.12 8.76 -11.08
N LYS A 95 0.60 10.01 -11.12
CA LYS A 95 1.95 10.32 -10.70
C LYS A 95 2.03 10.21 -9.18
N ILE A 96 2.89 9.31 -8.71
CA ILE A 96 3.07 9.06 -7.27
C ILE A 96 3.85 10.21 -6.59
N ASP A 97 4.50 11.09 -7.34
CA ASP A 97 5.27 12.22 -6.79
C ASP A 97 4.76 13.57 -7.35
N ASP A 98 3.44 13.74 -7.44
CA ASP A 98 2.86 15.06 -7.64
C ASP A 98 2.57 15.77 -6.30
N GLY A 99 2.30 17.07 -6.36
CA GLY A 99 2.04 17.87 -5.16
C GLY A 99 0.78 17.44 -4.41
N GLU A 100 -0.20 16.85 -5.10
CA GLU A 100 -1.43 16.32 -4.47
C GLU A 100 -1.10 15.06 -3.65
N ALA A 101 -0.30 14.14 -4.19
CA ALA A 101 0.15 12.94 -3.49
C ALA A 101 0.99 13.26 -2.25
N GLN A 102 1.82 14.32 -2.29
CA GLN A 102 2.57 14.77 -1.11
C GLN A 102 1.66 15.36 -0.02
N GLU A 103 0.61 16.09 -0.40
CA GLU A 103 -0.40 16.61 0.53
C GLU A 103 -1.20 15.45 1.18
N ASP A 104 -1.56 14.43 0.39
CA ASP A 104 -2.21 13.22 0.88
C ASP A 104 -1.33 12.45 1.87
N VAL A 105 -0.03 12.35 1.60
CA VAL A 105 0.95 11.78 2.53
C VAL A 105 1.01 12.59 3.82
N ARG A 106 1.08 13.93 3.75
CA ARG A 106 1.07 14.79 4.94
C ARG A 106 -0.18 14.54 5.78
N TRP A 107 -1.36 14.55 5.14
CA TRP A 107 -2.62 14.32 5.81
C TRP A 107 -2.66 12.96 6.52
N LEU A 108 -2.19 11.90 5.85
CA LEU A 108 -2.10 10.55 6.43
C LEU A 108 -1.17 10.52 7.64
N LEU A 109 0.01 11.14 7.54
CA LEU A 109 0.99 11.20 8.62
C LEU A 109 0.40 11.91 9.83
N GLU A 110 -0.18 13.09 9.66
CA GLU A 110 -0.82 13.84 10.75
C GLU A 110 -1.92 13.03 11.43
N ALA A 111 -2.82 12.42 10.65
CA ALA A 111 -3.93 11.64 11.17
C ALA A 111 -3.47 10.40 11.96
N GLU A 112 -2.44 9.70 11.49
CA GLU A 112 -1.91 8.50 12.15
C GLU A 112 -1.01 8.85 13.35
N PHE A 113 -0.20 9.89 13.27
CA PHE A 113 0.56 10.37 14.42
C PHE A 113 -0.34 10.83 15.55
N ASP A 114 -1.48 11.45 15.25
CA ASP A 114 -2.50 11.78 16.23
C ASP A 114 -3.03 10.54 16.98
N LYS A 115 -3.19 9.42 16.25
CA LYS A 115 -3.60 8.14 16.84
C LYS A 115 -2.49 7.55 17.71
N ILE A 116 -1.23 7.59 17.26
CA ILE A 116 -0.08 7.11 18.02
C ILE A 116 0.09 7.95 19.30
N GLN A 117 0.03 9.29 19.22
CA GLN A 117 0.10 10.17 20.38
C GLN A 117 -1.01 9.88 21.40
N LYS A 118 -2.25 9.69 20.95
CA LYS A 118 -3.38 9.31 21.83
C LYS A 118 -3.13 7.96 22.50
N ARG A 119 -2.56 7.00 21.77
CA ARG A 119 -2.26 5.65 22.26
C ARG A 119 -1.13 5.61 23.29
N TYR A 120 -0.08 6.39 23.09
CA TYR A 120 1.12 6.41 23.92
C TYR A 120 1.22 7.68 24.79
N ARG A 121 0.08 8.32 25.08
CA ARG A 121 -0.02 9.58 25.84
C ARG A 121 0.69 9.55 27.20
N ALA A 122 0.82 8.37 27.81
CA ALA A 122 1.51 8.20 29.09
C ALA A 122 3.05 8.18 28.98
N GLN A 123 3.59 7.92 27.78
CA GLN A 123 5.02 7.76 27.51
C GLN A 123 5.60 8.93 26.73
N LEU A 124 4.76 9.66 25.99
CA LEU A 124 5.17 10.70 25.06
C LEU A 124 4.88 12.11 25.62
N PRO A 125 5.77 13.09 25.38
CA PRO A 125 5.51 14.49 25.73
C PRO A 125 4.32 15.08 24.98
N ASP A 126 3.64 16.06 25.58
CA ASP A 126 2.70 16.93 24.86
C ASP A 126 3.50 17.73 23.80
N GLY A 127 3.24 17.48 22.51
CA GLY A 127 4.00 18.06 21.39
C GLY A 127 5.19 17.22 20.91
N TRP A 128 5.15 15.90 21.11
CA TRP A 128 6.18 14.94 20.68
C TRP A 128 6.63 15.04 19.22
N LEU A 129 5.77 15.49 18.30
CA LEU A 129 6.11 15.67 16.89
C LEU A 129 6.01 17.15 16.50
N PRO A 130 7.14 17.87 16.48
CA PRO A 130 7.22 19.18 15.83
C PRO A 130 6.89 19.08 14.33
N GLU A 131 6.23 20.10 13.77
CA GLU A 131 5.84 20.14 12.34
C GLU A 131 7.03 19.89 11.39
N GLU A 132 8.24 20.32 11.78
CA GLU A 132 9.50 20.08 11.07
C GLU A 132 9.77 18.58 10.78
N TYR A 133 9.38 17.67 11.68
CA TYR A 133 9.56 16.23 11.46
C TYR A 133 8.60 15.69 10.41
N VAL A 134 7.37 16.18 10.38
CA VAL A 134 6.38 15.79 9.38
C VAL A 134 6.84 16.25 8.00
N ASP A 135 7.30 17.50 7.88
CA ASP A 135 7.81 18.05 6.62
C ASP A 135 9.01 17.27 6.10
N TRP A 136 9.91 16.82 6.98
CA TRP A 136 11.03 15.97 6.59
C TRP A 136 10.61 14.59 6.11
N ILE A 137 9.64 13.95 6.78
CA ILE A 137 9.12 12.65 6.35
C ILE A 137 8.42 12.81 5.00
N VAL A 138 7.59 13.84 4.81
CA VAL A 138 6.95 14.13 3.51
C VAL A 138 8.00 14.35 2.43
N SER A 139 9.04 15.12 2.70
CA SER A 139 10.13 15.36 1.74
C SER A 139 10.93 14.10 1.39
N ALA A 140 11.05 13.16 2.32
CA ALA A 140 11.81 11.93 2.12
C ALA A 140 10.97 10.79 1.53
N VAL A 141 9.66 10.80 1.81
CA VAL A 141 8.69 9.84 1.29
C VAL A 141 8.15 10.26 -0.08
N GLY A 142 8.14 11.57 -0.38
CA GLY A 142 7.42 12.11 -1.54
C GLY A 142 5.93 11.81 -1.41
N GLY A 143 5.28 11.47 -2.52
CA GLY A 143 3.88 10.99 -2.52
C GLY A 143 3.73 9.46 -2.41
N HIS A 144 4.75 8.73 -1.97
CA HIS A 144 4.67 7.27 -1.82
C HIS A 144 3.90 6.85 -0.55
N LEU A 145 2.56 6.75 -0.66
CA LEU A 145 1.67 6.33 0.44
C LEU A 145 2.06 4.99 1.09
N GLY A 146 2.55 4.03 0.31
CA GLY A 146 3.03 2.74 0.84
C GLY A 146 4.21 2.91 1.80
N PHE A 147 5.14 3.81 1.47
CA PHE A 147 6.29 4.10 2.33
C PHE A 147 5.88 4.92 3.56
N ALA A 148 4.95 5.88 3.42
CA ALA A 148 4.36 6.58 4.56
C ALA A 148 3.70 5.60 5.55
N SER A 149 2.89 4.68 5.03
CA SER A 149 2.21 3.65 5.83
C SER A 149 3.20 2.73 6.55
N PHE A 150 4.27 2.31 5.87
CA PHE A 150 5.33 1.52 6.48
C PHE A 150 6.04 2.28 7.60
N ALA A 151 6.44 3.53 7.38
CA ALA A 151 7.09 4.36 8.40
C ALA A 151 6.19 4.52 9.64
N LEU A 152 4.89 4.73 9.45
CA LEU A 152 3.91 4.82 10.52
C LEU A 152 3.74 3.51 11.29
N ARG A 153 3.71 2.37 10.59
CA ARG A 153 3.67 1.03 11.22
C ARG A 153 4.94 0.75 12.02
N PHE A 154 6.09 1.13 11.49
CA PHE A 154 7.37 0.99 12.17
C PHE A 154 7.42 1.85 13.44
N ILE A 155 7.03 3.12 13.37
CA ILE A 155 7.03 4.03 14.53
C ILE A 155 5.97 3.65 15.57
N GLY A 156 4.81 3.15 15.11
CA GLY A 156 3.69 2.77 15.96
C GLY A 156 3.73 1.32 16.44
N ASP A 157 4.86 0.61 16.29
CA ASP A 157 4.92 -0.82 16.55
C ASP A 157 4.66 -1.13 18.04
N LYS A 158 3.64 -1.95 18.29
CA LYS A 158 3.24 -2.34 19.64
C LYS A 158 4.27 -3.25 20.30
N GLY A 159 4.98 -4.07 19.52
CA GLY A 159 5.96 -5.02 20.03
C GLY A 159 7.18 -4.32 20.63
N TYR A 160 7.64 -3.24 19.98
CA TYR A 160 8.83 -2.50 20.42
C TYR A 160 8.53 -1.52 21.56
N SER A 161 7.30 -0.96 21.61
CA SER A 161 6.85 -0.06 22.70
C SER A 161 7.79 1.13 23.00
N ASP A 162 8.53 1.61 22.00
CA ASP A 162 9.35 2.84 22.04
C ASP A 162 9.19 3.65 20.74
N PRO A 163 8.06 4.35 20.58
CA PRO A 163 7.78 5.10 19.36
C PRO A 163 8.75 6.28 19.15
N ASP A 164 9.29 6.85 20.22
CA ASP A 164 10.24 7.97 20.17
C ASP A 164 11.64 7.51 19.71
N GLY A 165 12.09 6.33 20.18
CA GLY A 165 13.29 5.68 19.64
C GLY A 165 13.14 5.29 18.18
N GLN A 166 12.01 4.70 17.78
CA GLN A 166 11.76 4.31 16.40
C GLN A 166 11.65 5.52 15.46
N LEU A 167 11.05 6.62 15.91
CA LEU A 167 11.07 7.88 15.18
C LEU A 167 12.52 8.35 14.95
N ARG A 168 13.38 8.37 15.98
CA ARG A 168 14.80 8.72 15.81
C ARG A 168 15.53 7.82 14.83
N VAL A 169 15.28 6.52 14.88
CA VAL A 169 15.87 5.54 13.96
C VAL A 169 15.42 5.85 12.52
N CYS A 170 14.11 6.01 12.30
CA CYS A 170 13.54 6.40 11.02
C CYS A 170 14.16 7.72 10.52
N MET A 171 14.23 8.74 11.38
CA MET A 171 14.83 10.03 11.05
C MET A 171 16.30 9.94 10.66
N ARG A 172 17.09 9.10 11.36
CA ARG A 172 18.50 8.86 11.01
C ARG A 172 18.65 8.26 9.62
N PHE A 173 17.75 7.34 9.24
CA PHE A 173 17.74 6.74 7.91
C PHE A 173 17.33 7.73 6.83
N LEU A 174 16.28 8.53 7.07
CA LEU A 174 15.83 9.56 6.13
C LEU A 174 16.89 10.67 5.95
N HIS A 175 17.59 11.06 7.03
CA HIS A 175 18.71 12.01 6.96
C HIS A 175 19.92 11.43 6.23
N GLY A 176 20.25 10.16 6.45
CA GLY A 176 21.36 9.47 5.78
C GLY A 176 21.17 9.33 4.26
N GLY A 177 19.92 9.20 3.81
CA GLY A 177 19.58 9.15 2.38
C GLY A 177 19.59 10.52 1.68
N SER A 178 19.30 11.60 2.41
CA SER A 178 19.22 12.96 1.86
C SER A 178 20.60 13.58 1.54
N VAL A 179 21.67 13.17 2.25
CA VAL A 179 23.05 13.69 2.00
C VAL A 179 23.59 13.28 0.62
N LEU A 180 23.03 12.26 -0.03
CA LEU A 180 23.47 11.76 -1.34
C LEU A 180 22.47 12.02 -2.48
N GLY A 181 21.64 13.06 -2.36
CA GLY A 181 20.93 13.68 -3.48
C GLY A 181 20.34 12.70 -4.50
N GLY A 182 19.13 12.19 -4.22
CA GLY A 182 18.33 11.48 -5.23
C GLY A 182 18.35 9.96 -5.13
N MET A 183 18.41 9.38 -3.93
CA MET A 183 18.10 7.95 -3.80
C MET A 183 16.59 7.72 -3.87
N ASN A 184 16.18 6.83 -4.77
CA ASN A 184 14.83 6.32 -4.91
C ASN A 184 14.25 5.94 -3.53
N PRO A 185 13.00 6.31 -3.19
CA PRO A 185 12.34 5.92 -1.94
C PRO A 185 12.40 4.41 -1.64
N LEU A 186 12.43 3.57 -2.69
CA LEU A 186 12.63 2.12 -2.61
C LEU A 186 14.02 1.73 -2.09
N HIS A 187 15.04 2.54 -2.34
CA HIS A 187 16.39 2.33 -1.81
C HIS A 187 16.42 2.59 -0.30
N THR A 188 15.73 3.63 0.17
CA THR A 188 15.58 3.92 1.61
C THR A 188 14.79 2.80 2.30
N LEU A 189 13.72 2.31 1.66
CA LEU A 189 13.02 1.09 2.10
C LEU A 189 13.95 -0.12 2.18
N ASN A 190 14.75 -0.36 1.14
CA ASN A 190 15.70 -1.48 1.11
C ASN A 190 16.73 -1.40 2.24
N LEU A 191 17.23 -0.20 2.55
CA LEU A 191 18.14 0.01 3.69
C LEU A 191 17.45 -0.29 5.03
N LEU A 192 16.17 0.05 5.16
CA LEU A 192 15.40 -0.19 6.38
C LEU A 192 15.05 -1.68 6.53
N TYR A 193 14.67 -2.36 5.44
CA TYR A 193 14.54 -3.82 5.42
C TYR A 193 15.86 -4.51 5.77
N HIS A 194 16.97 -4.05 5.20
CA HIS A 194 18.29 -4.59 5.49
C HIS A 194 18.64 -4.42 6.97
N GLN A 195 18.31 -3.28 7.59
CA GLN A 195 18.54 -3.09 9.02
C GLN A 195 17.69 -4.05 9.86
N ILE A 196 16.38 -4.15 9.56
CA ILE A 196 15.48 -5.06 10.26
C ILE A 196 15.99 -6.50 10.18
N LEU A 197 16.46 -6.93 9.00
CA LEU A 197 17.03 -8.27 8.81
C LEU A 197 18.37 -8.46 9.54
N LEU A 198 19.17 -7.41 9.73
CA LEU A 198 20.40 -7.46 10.52
C LEU A 198 20.18 -7.53 12.03
N ASP A 199 19.06 -6.98 12.51
CA ASP A 199 18.70 -7.00 13.93
C ASP A 199 18.15 -8.38 14.38
N ILE A 200 17.86 -9.28 13.42
CA ILE A 200 17.52 -10.68 13.67
C ILE A 200 18.78 -11.46 14.10
N PRO A 201 18.73 -12.23 15.19
CA PRO A 201 19.84 -13.10 15.60
C PRO A 201 20.27 -14.04 14.47
N ALA A 202 21.58 -14.26 14.34
CA ALA A 202 22.13 -15.10 13.26
C ALA A 202 21.60 -16.55 13.30
N ASP A 203 21.27 -17.05 14.49
CA ASP A 203 20.69 -18.38 14.70
C ASP A 203 19.26 -18.49 14.12
N ASP A 204 18.54 -17.38 14.10
CA ASP A 204 17.13 -17.29 13.68
C ASP A 204 16.98 -16.86 12.21
N LEU A 205 17.94 -16.08 11.70
CA LEU A 205 17.90 -15.48 10.36
C LEU A 205 17.64 -16.49 9.24
N SER A 206 18.27 -17.66 9.28
CA SER A 206 18.08 -18.69 8.24
C SER A 206 16.64 -19.20 8.22
N THR A 207 16.04 -19.41 9.39
CA THR A 207 14.66 -19.90 9.50
C THR A 207 13.68 -18.79 9.11
N THR A 208 13.90 -17.57 9.58
CA THR A 208 13.09 -16.40 9.22
C THR A 208 13.11 -16.13 7.71
N MET A 209 14.27 -16.21 7.06
CA MET A 209 14.37 -16.04 5.60
C MET A 209 13.64 -17.13 4.82
N ARG A 210 13.59 -18.37 5.33
CA ARG A 210 12.83 -19.45 4.69
C ARG A 210 11.33 -19.25 4.83
N ILE A 211 10.86 -18.78 6.00
CA ILE A 211 9.46 -18.40 6.22
C ILE A 211 9.08 -17.24 5.28
N LEU A 212 9.92 -16.19 5.20
CA LEU A 212 9.73 -15.07 4.27
C LEU A 212 9.65 -15.53 2.81
N GLY A 213 10.58 -16.38 2.37
CA GLY A 213 10.58 -16.94 1.02
C GLY A 213 9.32 -17.75 0.74
N PHE A 214 8.83 -18.51 1.72
CA PHE A 214 7.57 -19.26 1.62
C PHE A 214 6.37 -18.32 1.53
N LEU A 215 6.29 -17.26 2.33
CA LEU A 215 5.23 -16.25 2.28
C LEU A 215 5.15 -15.52 0.94
N ILE A 216 6.30 -15.25 0.31
CA ILE A 216 6.36 -14.61 -1.01
C ILE A 216 5.89 -15.57 -2.11
N HIS A 217 6.24 -16.85 -2.03
CA HIS A 217 5.87 -17.85 -3.03
C HIS A 217 4.44 -18.37 -2.88
N VAL A 218 3.98 -18.54 -1.65
CA VAL A 218 2.66 -19.06 -1.31
C VAL A 218 1.78 -17.87 -0.97
N VAL A 219 1.38 -17.16 -2.03
CA VAL A 219 0.48 -15.99 -2.01
C VAL A 219 -0.58 -16.13 -0.92
N LEU A 220 -0.38 -15.37 0.16
CA LEU A 220 -1.34 -14.89 1.17
C LEU A 220 -2.64 -15.70 1.27
N SER A 221 -2.56 -16.96 1.71
CA SER A 221 -3.75 -17.79 1.97
C SER A 221 -3.54 -18.88 3.03
N SER A 222 -2.35 -18.95 3.64
CA SER A 222 -2.02 -19.94 4.65
C SER A 222 -2.18 -19.35 6.06
N SER A 223 -2.79 -20.09 6.99
CA SER A 223 -2.88 -19.67 8.39
C SER A 223 -1.51 -19.76 9.08
N ALA A 224 -1.30 -18.94 10.13
CA ALA A 224 -0.06 -18.96 10.91
C ALA A 224 0.27 -20.37 11.44
N SER A 225 -0.76 -21.12 11.86
CA SER A 225 -0.64 -22.53 12.29
C SER A 225 -0.13 -23.45 11.18
N GLY A 226 -0.66 -23.32 9.96
CA GLY A 226 -0.24 -24.16 8.84
C GLY A 226 1.20 -23.90 8.39
N ILE A 227 1.67 -22.66 8.54
CA ILE A 227 3.06 -22.31 8.23
C ILE A 227 4.00 -22.85 9.32
N ALA A 228 3.64 -22.72 10.61
CA ALA A 228 4.41 -23.27 11.71
C ALA A 228 4.59 -24.80 11.58
N GLU A 229 3.50 -25.52 11.26
CA GLU A 229 3.54 -26.97 11.03
C GLU A 229 4.43 -27.35 9.82
N PHE A 230 4.40 -26.57 8.74
CA PHE A 230 5.25 -26.81 7.57
C PHE A 230 6.75 -26.70 7.86
N PHE A 231 7.12 -25.80 8.78
CA PHE A 231 8.51 -25.59 9.19
C PHE A 231 8.92 -26.43 10.41
N ASP A 232 8.04 -27.27 10.92
CA ASP A 232 8.25 -28.09 12.14
C ASP A 232 8.60 -27.21 13.37
N LEU A 233 7.95 -26.06 13.46
CA LEU A 233 8.11 -25.07 14.53
C LEU A 233 6.92 -25.10 15.47
N ASP A 234 7.15 -24.82 16.76
CA ASP A 234 6.04 -24.50 17.64
C ASP A 234 5.47 -23.10 17.32
N LEU A 235 4.21 -22.86 17.69
CA LEU A 235 3.54 -21.61 17.37
C LEU A 235 4.23 -20.39 18.04
N GLY A 236 4.82 -20.58 19.22
CA GLY A 236 5.57 -19.56 19.94
C GLY A 236 6.91 -19.25 19.28
N GLU A 237 7.65 -20.25 18.81
CA GLU A 237 8.86 -20.11 18.00
C GLU A 237 8.55 -19.39 16.69
N PHE A 238 7.45 -19.75 16.02
CA PHE A 238 7.00 -19.06 14.81
C PHE A 238 6.73 -17.57 15.03
N TYR A 239 6.00 -17.21 16.09
CA TYR A 239 5.77 -15.80 16.42
C TYR A 239 7.05 -15.08 16.85
N HIS A 240 7.94 -15.75 17.59
CA HIS A 240 9.21 -15.16 18.02
C HIS A 240 10.11 -14.81 16.82
N LEU A 241 10.18 -15.71 15.82
CA LEU A 241 10.95 -15.49 14.59
C LEU A 241 10.41 -14.36 13.70
N LEU A 242 9.12 -14.05 13.82
CA LEU A 242 8.44 -12.98 13.09
C LEU A 242 8.24 -11.71 13.91
N GLU A 243 8.61 -11.73 15.20
CA GLU A 243 8.40 -10.63 16.14
C GLU A 243 9.08 -9.33 15.66
N GLN A 244 10.28 -9.44 15.09
CA GLN A 244 11.00 -8.30 14.54
C GLN A 244 10.50 -7.86 13.17
N LEU A 245 9.65 -8.66 12.51
CA LEU A 245 9.12 -8.39 11.18
C LEU A 245 7.72 -7.78 11.21
N HIS A 246 7.10 -7.54 12.36
CA HIS A 246 5.75 -6.95 12.46
C HIS A 246 5.60 -5.58 11.75
N SER A 247 6.69 -4.82 11.71
CA SER A 247 6.78 -3.57 10.95
C SER A 247 6.68 -3.78 9.43
N VAL A 248 7.16 -4.93 8.92
CA VAL A 248 7.23 -5.29 7.48
C VAL A 248 6.03 -6.14 7.05
N LEU A 249 5.63 -7.07 7.90
CA LEU A 249 4.64 -8.10 7.63
C LEU A 249 3.50 -8.00 8.62
N HIS A 250 2.29 -8.05 8.09
CA HIS A 250 1.13 -8.28 8.93
C HIS A 250 1.10 -9.76 9.30
N VAL A 251 1.48 -10.08 10.53
CA VAL A 251 1.43 -11.45 11.04
C VAL A 251 0.03 -11.69 11.62
N PRO A 252 -0.81 -12.55 11.02
CA PRO A 252 -2.14 -12.81 11.54
C PRO A 252 -2.09 -13.62 12.84
N LEU A 253 -3.18 -13.55 13.61
CA LEU A 253 -3.39 -14.43 14.75
C LEU A 253 -3.64 -15.86 14.28
N ALA A 254 -3.51 -16.84 15.19
CA ALA A 254 -3.45 -18.28 14.89
C ALA A 254 -4.58 -18.80 13.96
N ASP A 255 -5.74 -18.15 13.98
CA ASP A 255 -6.95 -18.53 13.25
C ASP A 255 -7.35 -17.54 12.13
N GLU A 256 -6.55 -16.50 11.88
CA GLU A 256 -6.81 -15.53 10.81
C GLU A 256 -5.98 -15.86 9.56
N PHE A 257 -6.63 -15.80 8.40
CA PHE A 257 -5.96 -15.99 7.10
C PHE A 257 -5.14 -14.73 6.78
N ILE A 258 -3.96 -14.93 6.18
CA ILE A 258 -3.20 -13.82 5.61
C ILE A 258 -3.99 -13.34 4.38
N THR A 259 -4.63 -12.16 4.44
CA THR A 259 -5.18 -11.45 3.26
C THR A 259 -4.23 -10.36 2.80
#